data_AF-A0AAU4M8Q9-F1
#
_entry.id   AF-A0AAU4M8Q9-F1
#
_cell.length_a   1.000
_cell.length_b   1.000
_cell.length_c   1.000
_cell.angle_alpha   90.00
_cell.angle_beta   90.00
_cell.angle_gamma   90.00
#
_symmetry.space_group_name_H-M   'P 1'
#
loop_
_entity.id
_entity.type
_entity.pdbx_description
1 polymer ?
#
loop_
_entity_poly.entity_id
_entity_poly.type
_entity_poly.pdbx_seq_one_letter_code
_entity_poly.pdbx_strand_id
1 'polypeptide(L)'
;MPETVPESRHRTARTPGVRRLLAALLALPLAASGLLAAAVPAHAATGPTASVAMGDSYISGEAGRWSGNSDTTTGSRAGTDRAWTGTGYDPSRVYGATYASGCDRSDVAEVRSAPAVAQNRINLACSGATTANVFRSGHGGQSFKGEAPQADQLAAVAAANNVKLITLSIGGNDLGFSDVITTCVKDYLIWYSYCNDDQQSAIDARMGAAMAGVGKSVDEIRAVMAGAGYAAGDYRIVLQSYPSPIPRSSEMRYAESGWDRADIGGCPFWDGDADWARDSMVPQISDALAGVASAKGVQFMDLRDMLQGREVCARGAALATAAAPPSATTSEWARFVDAGLSASQGTTQESMHPNLYAQLALGRCLTLLYARTSGDYACRNTAGRDAGGMYLTAR
;
A
#
# COMPACT_ATOMS: atom_id res chain seq x y z
N MET A 1 -19.00 -45.10 84.78
CA MET A 1 -18.43 -44.36 85.92
C MET A 1 -17.23 -43.58 85.40
N PRO A 2 -16.97 -42.34 85.86
CA PRO A 2 -17.89 -41.41 86.53
C PRO A 2 -17.82 -39.98 85.94
N GLU A 3 -18.51 -39.01 86.59
CA GLU A 3 -18.03 -37.65 86.99
C GLU A 3 -17.15 -36.75 86.07
N THR A 4 -17.19 -35.39 86.10
CA THR A 4 -18.15 -34.32 86.51
C THR A 4 -17.61 -32.96 86.00
N VAL A 5 -18.47 -31.93 85.93
CA VAL A 5 -18.14 -30.49 85.78
C VAL A 5 -17.33 -30.00 87.00
N PRO A 6 -16.21 -29.23 86.89
CA PRO A 6 -16.18 -27.75 86.69
C PRO A 6 -14.94 -27.22 85.92
N GLU A 7 -14.58 -25.92 85.84
CA GLU A 7 -15.25 -24.61 85.62
C GLU A 7 -14.14 -23.51 85.62
N SER A 8 -14.31 -22.38 84.91
CA SER A 8 -13.46 -21.16 84.95
C SER A 8 -12.02 -21.33 84.37
N ARG A 9 -11.22 -20.33 83.97
CA ARG A 9 -11.15 -18.83 84.08
C ARG A 9 -10.16 -18.37 82.94
N HIS A 10 -9.91 -17.12 82.50
CA HIS A 10 -10.27 -15.73 82.86
C HIS A 10 -9.76 -14.73 81.75
N ARG A 11 -10.43 -13.58 81.50
CA ARG A 11 -9.88 -12.29 80.92
C ARG A 11 -9.38 -12.22 79.44
N THR A 12 -9.12 -11.07 78.78
CA THR A 12 -9.74 -9.70 78.68
C THR A 12 -9.17 -8.90 77.48
N ALA A 13 -10.00 -8.26 76.65
CA ALA A 13 -9.71 -7.02 75.87
C ALA A 13 -11.05 -6.42 75.36
N ARG A 14 -11.54 -5.24 75.79
CA ARG A 14 -11.13 -3.84 75.50
C ARG A 14 -11.50 -3.29 74.09
N THR A 15 -12.76 -2.85 73.92
CA THR A 15 -13.25 -1.44 73.74
C THR A 15 -12.36 -0.37 73.05
N PRO A 16 -12.89 0.77 72.50
CA PRO A 16 -14.31 1.22 72.35
C PRO A 16 -14.70 1.70 70.92
N GLY A 17 -15.99 1.96 70.60
CA GLY A 17 -16.56 3.33 70.57
C GLY A 17 -16.86 3.78 69.11
N VAL A 18 -17.67 4.81 68.78
CA VAL A 18 -18.56 5.72 69.55
C VAL A 18 -19.87 5.95 68.75
N ARG A 19 -20.87 6.60 69.37
CA ARG A 19 -22.29 6.73 68.95
C ARG A 19 -22.55 7.54 67.65
N ARG A 20 -23.72 7.25 67.06
CA ARG A 20 -24.42 8.08 66.05
C ARG A 20 -24.79 9.47 66.61
N LEU A 21 -24.86 10.46 65.72
CA LEU A 21 -25.66 11.69 65.86
C LEU A 21 -26.34 12.01 64.52
N LEU A 22 -27.54 12.60 64.57
CA LEU A 22 -28.23 13.10 63.37
C LEU A 22 -27.85 14.57 63.12
N ALA A 23 -27.82 14.97 61.85
CA ALA A 23 -27.77 16.36 61.42
C ALA A 23 -28.87 16.62 60.38
N ALA A 24 -29.45 17.81 60.38
CA ALA A 24 -30.66 18.13 59.63
C ALA A 24 -30.39 18.68 58.22
N LEU A 25 -31.44 18.66 57.39
CA LEU A 25 -31.45 19.21 56.03
C LEU A 25 -31.26 20.73 56.03
N LEU A 26 -30.29 21.22 55.24
CA LEU A 26 -30.17 22.61 54.81
C LEU A 26 -29.90 22.63 53.31
N ALA A 27 -30.93 22.92 52.51
CA ALA A 27 -30.83 23.01 51.06
C ALA A 27 -30.44 24.44 50.65
N LEU A 28 -29.17 24.64 50.28
CA LEU A 28 -28.75 25.84 49.55
C LEU A 28 -28.91 25.62 48.04
N PRO A 29 -29.57 26.53 47.30
CA PRO A 29 -29.53 26.52 45.85
C PRO A 29 -28.17 27.03 45.36
N LEU A 30 -27.23 26.13 45.08
CA LEU A 30 -26.06 26.49 44.28
C LEU A 30 -26.53 26.81 42.85
N ALA A 31 -26.52 28.09 42.49
CA ALA A 31 -26.70 28.54 41.12
C ALA A 31 -25.47 28.13 40.29
N ALA A 32 -25.46 26.89 39.82
CA ALA A 32 -24.45 26.36 38.92
C ALA A 32 -24.52 27.12 37.58
N SER A 33 -23.70 28.17 37.46
CA SER A 33 -23.53 28.94 36.23
C SER A 33 -22.82 28.07 35.19
N GLY A 34 -23.60 27.21 34.54
CA GLY A 34 -23.13 26.30 33.51
C GLY A 34 -22.59 27.07 32.32
N LEU A 35 -21.27 27.26 32.30
CA LEU A 35 -20.53 27.65 31.10
C LEU A 35 -20.65 26.52 30.08
N LEU A 36 -21.73 26.58 29.30
CA LEU A 36 -21.87 25.86 28.04
C LEU A 36 -20.79 26.40 27.10
N ALA A 37 -19.59 25.84 27.19
CA ALA A 37 -18.57 25.93 26.18
C ALA A 37 -19.12 25.25 24.92
N ALA A 38 -19.85 26.02 24.11
CA ALA A 38 -20.32 25.59 22.81
C ALA A 38 -19.10 25.15 22.00
N ALA A 39 -19.01 23.86 21.70
CA ALA A 39 -17.96 23.32 20.88
C ALA A 39 -18.05 24.00 19.51
N VAL A 40 -17.12 24.93 19.25
CA VAL A 40 -17.01 25.59 17.95
C VAL A 40 -16.83 24.49 16.91
N PRO A 41 -17.69 24.38 15.88
CA PRO A 41 -17.56 23.32 14.91
C PRO A 41 -16.18 23.42 14.26
N ALA A 42 -15.37 22.38 14.44
CA ALA A 42 -14.04 22.31 13.84
C ALA A 42 -14.20 22.43 12.33
N HIS A 43 -13.76 23.55 11.78
CA HIS A 43 -13.76 23.74 10.34
C HIS A 43 -12.60 22.92 9.78
N ALA A 44 -12.90 21.95 8.92
CA ALA A 44 -11.90 21.32 8.06
C ALA A 44 -11.08 22.44 7.40
N ALA A 45 -9.75 22.37 7.53
CA ALA A 45 -8.91 23.54 7.36
C ALA A 45 -9.10 24.19 5.97
N THR A 46 -9.22 25.51 5.94
CA THR A 46 -9.53 26.31 4.74
C THR A 46 -8.37 26.42 3.73
N GLY A 47 -7.41 25.50 3.80
CA GLY A 47 -6.28 25.40 2.90
C GLY A 47 -6.65 24.82 1.52
N PRO A 48 -5.66 24.71 0.62
CA PRO A 48 -5.87 24.10 -0.70
C PRO A 48 -6.34 22.66 -0.58
N THR A 49 -7.15 22.22 -1.55
CA THR A 49 -7.58 20.82 -1.65
C THR A 49 -6.38 19.87 -1.79
N ALA A 50 -6.39 18.74 -1.08
CA ALA A 50 -5.30 17.77 -1.13
C ALA A 50 -5.76 16.33 -1.43
N SER A 51 -4.95 15.63 -2.21
CA SER A 51 -4.97 14.17 -2.39
C SER A 51 -3.69 13.59 -1.82
N VAL A 52 -3.80 12.51 -1.03
CA VAL A 52 -2.68 11.91 -0.30
C VAL A 52 -2.54 10.43 -0.67
N ALA A 53 -1.37 10.00 -1.13
CA ALA A 53 -1.01 8.58 -1.22
C ALA A 53 -0.29 8.12 0.06
N MET A 54 -0.66 6.95 0.56
CA MET A 54 -0.08 6.29 1.73
C MET A 54 0.11 4.79 1.42
N GLY A 55 1.10 4.16 2.05
CA GLY A 55 1.40 2.74 1.86
C GLY A 55 2.83 2.45 1.38
N ASP A 56 2.96 1.46 0.49
CA ASP A 56 4.22 0.86 0.07
C ASP A 56 4.76 1.35 -1.30
N SER A 57 5.71 0.60 -1.87
CA SER A 57 6.39 0.87 -3.13
C SER A 57 5.48 1.01 -4.36
N TYR A 58 4.38 0.25 -4.44
CA TYR A 58 3.50 0.28 -5.61
C TYR A 58 2.85 1.66 -5.80
N ILE A 59 2.39 2.25 -4.70
CA ILE A 59 1.74 3.56 -4.67
C ILE A 59 2.73 4.72 -4.41
N SER A 60 3.90 4.45 -3.81
CA SER A 60 4.98 5.45 -3.75
C SER A 60 5.53 5.78 -5.14
N GLY A 61 5.39 4.86 -6.11
CA GLY A 61 5.86 5.03 -7.48
C GLY A 61 7.22 4.40 -7.75
N GLU A 62 7.57 3.35 -7.00
CA GLU A 62 8.76 2.53 -7.28
C GLU A 62 8.75 2.04 -8.74
N ALA A 63 9.92 1.97 -9.35
CA ALA A 63 10.13 1.75 -10.78
C ALA A 63 9.51 2.81 -11.74
N GLY A 64 8.92 3.90 -11.25
CA GLY A 64 8.52 5.06 -12.06
C GLY A 64 9.65 5.71 -12.88
N ARG A 65 10.90 5.32 -12.61
CA ARG A 65 12.11 5.57 -13.41
C ARG A 65 12.07 4.97 -14.82
N TRP A 66 11.28 3.92 -15.03
CA TRP A 66 11.39 3.07 -16.21
C TRP A 66 10.27 3.30 -17.21
N SER A 67 10.65 3.61 -18.43
CA SER A 67 9.75 3.77 -19.58
C SER A 67 9.73 2.45 -20.34
N GLY A 68 9.08 1.43 -19.79
CA GLY A 68 9.21 0.05 -20.29
C GLY A 68 10.53 -0.62 -19.93
N ASN A 69 10.79 -1.78 -20.55
CA ASN A 69 11.96 -2.62 -20.34
C ASN A 69 12.80 -2.74 -21.63
N SER A 70 14.09 -3.08 -21.50
CA SER A 70 15.08 -3.14 -22.58
C SER A 70 16.14 -4.19 -22.27
N ASP A 71 16.56 -4.98 -23.26
CA ASP A 71 17.72 -5.89 -23.17
C ASP A 71 19.07 -5.14 -23.28
N THR A 72 19.06 -3.96 -23.90
CA THR A 72 20.21 -3.08 -24.06
C THR A 72 20.61 -2.51 -22.70
N THR A 73 21.69 -3.01 -22.10
CA THR A 73 22.14 -2.69 -20.74
C THR A 73 22.87 -1.34 -20.58
N THR A 74 23.25 -0.71 -21.70
CA THR A 74 24.15 0.46 -21.75
C THR A 74 23.45 1.75 -22.19
N GLY A 75 24.09 2.90 -21.92
CA GLY A 75 23.58 4.22 -22.30
C GLY A 75 22.21 4.51 -21.67
N SER A 76 21.28 5.01 -22.48
CA SER A 76 19.89 5.25 -22.05
C SER A 76 19.03 3.98 -21.95
N ARG A 77 19.61 2.78 -22.13
CA ARG A 77 18.93 1.48 -22.12
C ARG A 77 17.76 1.46 -23.11
N ALA A 78 18.08 1.64 -24.39
CA ALA A 78 17.15 1.92 -25.49
C ALA A 78 16.22 3.14 -25.29
N GLY A 79 16.46 3.99 -24.29
CA GLY A 79 15.59 5.12 -23.91
C GLY A 79 14.66 4.83 -22.74
N THR A 80 14.70 3.63 -22.14
CA THR A 80 13.85 3.24 -21.01
C THR A 80 14.21 3.97 -19.72
N ASP A 81 15.50 4.22 -19.46
CA ASP A 81 15.98 4.70 -18.15
C ASP A 81 15.94 6.24 -18.04
N ARG A 82 14.93 6.77 -17.33
CA ARG A 82 14.75 8.22 -17.10
C ARG A 82 15.88 8.84 -16.25
N ALA A 83 16.67 8.03 -15.54
CA ALA A 83 17.81 8.50 -14.76
C ALA A 83 19.04 8.85 -15.62
N TRP A 84 19.12 8.37 -16.87
CA TRP A 84 20.29 8.57 -17.74
C TRP A 84 20.59 10.06 -17.99
N THR A 85 21.85 10.46 -17.80
CA THR A 85 22.33 11.85 -17.88
C THR A 85 23.08 12.17 -19.18
N GLY A 86 23.32 11.17 -20.02
CA GLY A 86 24.26 11.25 -21.15
C GLY A 86 25.65 10.68 -20.84
N THR A 87 26.02 10.56 -19.57
CA THR A 87 27.32 10.01 -19.12
C THR A 87 27.22 9.03 -17.94
N GLY A 88 26.09 8.99 -17.25
CA GLY A 88 25.83 8.11 -16.10
C GLY A 88 24.33 8.11 -15.75
N TYR A 89 23.99 7.67 -14.53
CA TYR A 89 22.61 7.58 -14.07
C TYR A 89 22.43 8.38 -12.78
N ASP A 90 21.36 9.18 -12.71
CA ASP A 90 20.95 9.93 -11.52
C ASP A 90 19.47 9.66 -11.22
N PRO A 91 19.15 8.68 -10.35
CA PRO A 91 17.77 8.37 -9.96
C PRO A 91 17.09 9.45 -9.10
N SER A 92 17.83 10.41 -8.54
CA SER A 92 17.20 11.60 -7.93
C SER A 92 16.48 12.45 -8.99
N ARG A 93 16.84 12.28 -10.27
CA ARG A 93 16.07 12.63 -11.49
C ARG A 93 14.57 12.29 -11.43
N VAL A 94 14.22 11.25 -10.67
CA VAL A 94 12.88 10.62 -10.63
C VAL A 94 12.31 10.59 -9.22
N TYR A 95 13.11 10.16 -8.23
CA TYR A 95 12.69 9.97 -6.85
C TYR A 95 13.05 11.17 -5.93
N GLY A 96 13.69 12.21 -6.50
CA GLY A 96 14.12 13.40 -5.76
C GLY A 96 15.05 13.07 -4.59
N ALA A 97 14.92 13.84 -3.51
CA ALA A 97 15.69 13.64 -2.29
C ALA A 97 15.41 12.30 -1.58
N THR A 98 14.28 11.65 -1.87
CA THR A 98 13.85 10.43 -1.16
C THR A 98 14.62 9.18 -1.58
N TYR A 99 15.31 9.23 -2.72
CA TYR A 99 16.26 8.19 -3.15
C TYR A 99 17.39 7.99 -2.12
N ALA A 100 17.80 9.05 -1.42
CA ALA A 100 18.91 8.98 -0.46
C ALA A 100 18.59 8.15 0.80
N SER A 101 17.30 7.95 1.13
CA SER A 101 16.84 7.02 2.16
C SER A 101 16.31 5.70 1.58
N GLY A 102 16.20 5.60 0.25
CA GLY A 102 15.49 4.53 -0.44
C GLY A 102 13.97 4.53 -0.20
N CYS A 103 13.37 5.62 0.28
CA CYS A 103 11.91 5.78 0.28
C CYS A 103 11.45 6.26 -1.10
N ASP A 104 11.69 5.47 -2.14
CA ASP A 104 11.56 5.89 -3.53
C ASP A 104 10.13 6.40 -3.85
N ARG A 105 9.99 7.72 -3.98
CA ARG A 105 8.75 8.41 -4.32
C ARG A 105 8.85 9.08 -5.68
N SER A 106 8.32 8.44 -6.71
CA SER A 106 8.47 8.97 -8.07
C SER A 106 7.65 10.24 -8.31
N ASP A 107 8.25 11.13 -9.10
CA ASP A 107 7.61 12.29 -9.72
C ASP A 107 6.34 11.95 -10.54
N VAL A 108 6.23 10.73 -11.07
CA VAL A 108 5.06 10.24 -11.84
C VAL A 108 4.16 9.28 -11.06
N ALA A 109 4.42 9.03 -9.77
CA ALA A 109 3.59 8.15 -8.93
C ALA A 109 2.09 8.49 -9.03
N GLU A 110 1.20 7.51 -8.88
CA GLU A 110 -0.27 7.63 -9.04
C GLU A 110 -0.86 9.00 -8.62
N VAL A 111 -0.61 9.44 -7.38
CA VAL A 111 -1.15 10.70 -6.84
C VAL A 111 -0.62 11.95 -7.55
N ARG A 112 0.59 11.90 -8.13
CA ARG A 112 1.16 12.97 -8.99
C ARG A 112 0.50 12.96 -10.36
N SER A 113 0.28 11.77 -10.92
CA SER A 113 -0.35 11.51 -12.22
C SER A 113 -1.88 11.69 -12.24
N ALA A 114 -2.49 12.07 -11.11
CA ALA A 114 -3.91 12.41 -11.00
C ALA A 114 -4.15 13.93 -10.76
N PRO A 115 -3.74 14.83 -11.68
CA PRO A 115 -3.76 16.29 -11.46
C PRO A 115 -5.15 16.89 -11.22
N ALA A 116 -6.21 16.23 -11.70
CA ALA A 116 -7.59 16.70 -11.59
C ALA A 116 -8.26 16.39 -10.22
N VAL A 117 -7.63 15.60 -9.36
CA VAL A 117 -8.22 15.19 -8.06
C VAL A 117 -8.16 16.31 -7.03
N ALA A 118 -7.03 17.02 -6.94
CA ALA A 118 -6.77 18.04 -5.92
C ALA A 118 -5.64 19.00 -6.32
N GLN A 119 -5.67 20.22 -5.77
CA GLN A 119 -4.64 21.26 -5.99
C GLN A 119 -3.26 20.79 -5.50
N ASN A 120 -3.21 20.25 -4.28
CA ASN A 120 -2.04 19.61 -3.69
C ASN A 120 -2.11 18.09 -3.88
N ARG A 121 -1.00 17.51 -4.31
CA ARG A 121 -0.82 16.07 -4.51
C ARG A 121 0.37 15.63 -3.68
N ILE A 122 0.13 14.81 -2.68
CA ILE A 122 1.07 14.51 -1.60
C ILE A 122 1.31 13.01 -1.57
N ASN A 123 2.56 12.59 -1.50
CA ASN A 123 2.97 11.20 -1.45
C ASN A 123 3.70 10.96 -0.14
N LEU A 124 3.07 10.24 0.79
CA LEU A 124 3.64 9.82 2.08
C LEU A 124 4.09 8.35 2.04
N ALA A 125 3.58 7.57 1.09
CA ALA A 125 3.95 6.17 0.86
C ALA A 125 5.47 6.01 0.66
N CYS A 126 6.04 4.89 1.07
CA CYS A 126 7.48 4.65 0.99
C CYS A 126 7.76 3.20 0.55
N SER A 127 8.71 3.05 -0.37
CA SER A 127 9.22 1.76 -0.83
C SER A 127 9.57 0.82 0.34
N GLY A 128 9.06 -0.42 0.29
CA GLY A 128 9.31 -1.43 1.33
C GLY A 128 8.57 -1.23 2.67
N ALA A 129 7.67 -0.25 2.78
CA ALA A 129 6.87 -0.05 3.99
C ALA A 129 5.87 -1.21 4.23
N THR A 130 5.63 -1.52 5.51
CA THR A 130 4.61 -2.46 5.99
C THR A 130 3.45 -1.71 6.68
N THR A 131 2.37 -2.40 7.03
CA THR A 131 1.25 -1.79 7.77
C THR A 131 1.70 -1.12 9.07
N ALA A 132 2.73 -1.67 9.74
CA ALA A 132 3.37 -1.10 10.92
C ALA A 132 3.96 0.29 10.72
N ASN A 133 4.34 0.66 9.50
CA ASN A 133 4.86 1.99 9.17
C ASN A 133 3.76 3.01 8.84
N VAL A 134 2.50 2.57 8.76
CA VAL A 134 1.34 3.44 8.51
C VAL A 134 0.70 3.93 9.82
N PHE A 135 0.64 3.12 10.88
CA PHE A 135 -0.01 3.50 12.15
C PHE A 135 0.64 4.73 12.80
N ARG A 136 -0.06 5.45 13.69
CA ARG A 136 0.56 6.53 14.50
C ARG A 136 1.57 5.94 15.48
N SER A 137 2.67 6.64 15.74
CA SER A 137 3.70 6.20 16.71
C SER A 137 3.12 5.83 18.07
N GLY A 138 2.26 6.69 18.64
CA GLY A 138 1.56 6.44 19.91
C GLY A 138 0.60 5.23 19.92
N HIS A 139 0.33 4.63 18.76
CA HIS A 139 -0.51 3.44 18.58
C HIS A 139 0.29 2.24 18.02
N GLY A 140 1.61 2.24 18.22
CA GLY A 140 2.52 1.17 17.79
C GLY A 140 3.00 1.31 16.34
N GLY A 141 2.93 2.51 15.76
CA GLY A 141 3.54 2.84 14.49
C GLY A 141 5.07 2.91 14.57
N GLN A 142 5.75 2.43 13.53
CA GLN A 142 7.20 2.37 13.46
C GLN A 142 7.75 3.32 12.40
N SER A 143 8.71 4.16 12.79
CA SER A 143 9.50 4.97 11.86
C SER A 143 10.26 4.07 10.88
N PHE A 144 10.50 4.58 9.67
CA PHE A 144 11.05 3.78 8.58
C PHE A 144 11.94 4.62 7.68
N LYS A 145 13.11 4.07 7.29
CA LYS A 145 14.09 4.74 6.40
C LYS A 145 14.39 6.21 6.80
N GLY A 146 14.41 6.49 8.11
CA GLY A 146 14.68 7.82 8.68
C GLY A 146 13.45 8.73 8.87
N GLU A 147 12.25 8.31 8.44
CA GLU A 147 11.02 9.10 8.51
C GLU A 147 10.07 8.66 9.62
N ALA A 148 9.21 9.57 10.07
CA ALA A 148 8.12 9.27 11.00
C ALA A 148 7.03 8.40 10.33
N PRO A 149 6.22 7.63 11.12
CA PRO A 149 5.13 6.83 10.59
C PRO A 149 4.14 7.66 9.75
N GLN A 150 3.56 7.06 8.71
CA GLN A 150 2.85 7.83 7.69
C GLN A 150 1.58 8.52 8.22
N ALA A 151 0.89 7.96 9.23
CA ALA A 151 -0.21 8.64 9.91
C ALA A 151 0.25 9.88 10.70
N ASP A 152 1.44 9.87 11.29
CA ASP A 152 2.00 11.05 11.98
C ASP A 152 2.37 12.14 10.96
N GLN A 153 2.87 11.75 9.77
CA GLN A 153 3.04 12.68 8.64
C GLN A 153 1.70 13.22 8.12
N LEU A 154 0.67 12.37 8.03
CA LEU A 154 -0.69 12.76 7.61
C LEU A 154 -1.29 13.82 8.55
N ALA A 155 -0.98 13.80 9.86
CA ALA A 155 -1.49 14.80 10.79
C ALA A 155 -1.05 16.23 10.42
N ALA A 156 0.21 16.41 10.03
CA ALA A 156 0.73 17.69 9.55
C ALA A 156 0.10 18.10 8.20
N VAL A 157 -0.13 17.12 7.31
CA VAL A 157 -0.82 17.35 6.03
C VAL A 157 -2.28 17.79 6.25
N ALA A 158 -3.02 17.10 7.10
CA ALA A 158 -4.42 17.36 7.39
C ALA A 158 -4.64 18.75 8.00
N ALA A 159 -3.75 19.20 8.88
CA ALA A 159 -3.79 20.53 9.49
C ALA A 159 -3.52 21.69 8.51
N ALA A 160 -2.79 21.43 7.41
CA ALA A 160 -2.35 22.45 6.45
C ALA A 160 -3.14 22.49 5.13
N ASN A 161 -4.06 21.55 4.91
CA ASN A 161 -4.77 21.36 3.64
C ASN A 161 -6.27 21.10 3.89
N ASN A 162 -7.04 21.01 2.81
CA ASN A 162 -8.40 20.47 2.80
C ASN A 162 -8.37 19.10 2.11
N VAL A 163 -7.98 18.04 2.83
CA VAL A 163 -7.83 16.69 2.26
C VAL A 163 -9.17 16.17 1.75
N LYS A 164 -9.24 15.77 0.48
CA LYS A 164 -10.44 15.20 -0.16
C LYS A 164 -10.32 13.72 -0.52
N LEU A 165 -9.11 13.22 -0.68
CA LEU A 165 -8.86 11.81 -0.99
C LEU A 165 -7.59 11.32 -0.30
N ILE A 166 -7.67 10.13 0.29
CA ILE A 166 -6.54 9.37 0.80
C ILE A 166 -6.57 8.01 0.11
N THR A 167 -5.55 7.71 -0.69
CA THR A 167 -5.38 6.41 -1.34
C THR A 167 -4.38 5.58 -0.56
N LEU A 168 -4.72 4.33 -0.25
CA LEU A 168 -3.92 3.39 0.53
C LEU A 168 -3.64 2.13 -0.28
N SER A 169 -2.36 1.76 -0.42
CA SER A 169 -1.90 0.47 -0.95
C SER A 169 -0.87 -0.11 0.00
N ILE A 170 -1.26 -1.08 0.83
CA ILE A 170 -0.40 -1.65 1.87
C ILE A 170 -0.79 -3.09 2.18
N GLY A 171 0.17 -3.89 2.66
CA GLY A 171 -0.01 -5.30 3.02
C GLY A 171 0.83 -6.27 2.18
N GLY A 172 1.27 -5.89 0.97
CA GLY A 172 2.11 -6.74 0.10
C GLY A 172 3.46 -7.08 0.72
N ASN A 173 4.07 -6.14 1.46
CA ASN A 173 5.30 -6.41 2.22
C ASN A 173 5.02 -7.21 3.51
N ASP A 174 3.86 -7.05 4.14
CA ASP A 174 3.42 -7.84 5.30
C ASP A 174 3.13 -9.31 4.93
N LEU A 175 2.70 -9.57 3.68
CA LEU A 175 2.64 -10.90 3.06
C LEU A 175 4.03 -11.41 2.59
N GLY A 176 5.02 -10.52 2.50
CA GLY A 176 6.37 -10.79 1.99
C GLY A 176 6.41 -11.14 0.50
N PHE A 177 5.69 -10.40 -0.34
CA PHE A 177 5.66 -10.59 -1.80
C PHE A 177 7.05 -10.57 -2.46
N SER A 178 8.01 -9.85 -1.86
CA SER A 178 9.43 -9.88 -2.29
C SER A 178 10.11 -11.23 -2.05
N ASP A 179 9.77 -11.95 -0.97
CA ASP A 179 10.26 -13.32 -0.72
C ASP A 179 9.73 -14.27 -1.80
N VAL A 180 8.44 -14.13 -2.14
CA VAL A 180 7.75 -14.95 -3.16
C VAL A 180 8.44 -14.81 -4.51
N ILE A 181 8.58 -13.58 -5.02
CA ILE A 181 9.32 -13.29 -6.25
C ILE A 181 10.73 -13.86 -6.18
N THR A 182 11.46 -13.59 -5.09
CA THR A 182 12.85 -14.02 -4.91
C THR A 182 13.00 -15.54 -4.89
N THR A 183 11.97 -16.27 -4.43
CA THR A 183 11.98 -17.74 -4.37
C THR A 183 11.70 -18.32 -5.75
N CYS A 184 10.59 -17.95 -6.39
CA CYS A 184 10.25 -18.41 -7.75
C CYS A 184 11.36 -18.12 -8.78
N VAL A 185 12.01 -16.96 -8.69
CA VAL A 185 13.16 -16.60 -9.54
C VAL A 185 14.36 -17.52 -9.31
N LYS A 186 14.64 -17.96 -8.07
CA LYS A 186 15.71 -18.94 -7.78
C LYS A 186 15.31 -20.34 -8.20
N ASP A 187 14.05 -20.70 -8.04
CA ASP A 187 13.53 -22.03 -8.36
C ASP A 187 13.51 -22.24 -9.89
N TYR A 188 13.34 -21.16 -10.66
CA TYR A 188 13.62 -21.12 -12.10
C TYR A 188 15.12 -21.19 -12.43
N LEU A 189 15.95 -20.32 -11.84
CA LEU A 189 17.35 -20.16 -12.26
C LEU A 189 18.34 -21.21 -11.73
N ILE A 190 18.02 -21.89 -10.63
CA ILE A 190 18.97 -22.72 -9.86
C ILE A 190 18.44 -24.14 -9.64
N TRP A 191 17.19 -24.28 -9.20
CA TRP A 191 16.66 -25.55 -8.69
C TRP A 191 15.83 -26.36 -9.70
N TYR A 192 15.35 -25.70 -10.76
CA TYR A 192 14.49 -26.28 -11.81
C TYR A 192 13.20 -26.88 -11.24
N SER A 193 12.57 -26.14 -10.31
CA SER A 193 11.35 -26.50 -9.61
C SER A 193 10.34 -25.35 -9.62
N TYR A 194 9.06 -25.69 -9.46
CA TYR A 194 8.00 -24.73 -9.20
C TYR A 194 8.10 -24.20 -7.76
N CYS A 195 7.57 -23.00 -7.52
CA CYS A 195 7.50 -22.38 -6.18
C CYS A 195 6.08 -22.37 -5.58
N ASN A 196 5.05 -22.55 -6.41
CA ASN A 196 3.67 -22.15 -6.09
C ASN A 196 3.04 -22.83 -4.86
N ASP A 197 3.40 -24.06 -4.52
CA ASP A 197 2.82 -24.82 -3.41
C ASP A 197 3.36 -24.37 -2.04
N ASP A 198 4.68 -24.23 -1.90
CA ASP A 198 5.33 -23.66 -0.72
C ASP A 198 4.97 -22.17 -0.55
N GLN A 199 4.93 -21.39 -1.64
CA GLN A 199 4.61 -19.97 -1.56
C GLN A 199 3.13 -19.68 -1.27
N GLN A 200 2.19 -20.47 -1.80
CA GLN A 200 0.77 -20.37 -1.40
C GLN A 200 0.62 -20.60 0.11
N SER A 201 1.26 -21.64 0.64
CA SER A 201 1.26 -21.97 2.06
C SER A 201 1.83 -20.85 2.94
N ALA A 202 2.90 -20.18 2.48
CA ALA A 202 3.51 -19.04 3.16
C ALA A 202 2.60 -17.79 3.16
N ILE A 203 1.89 -17.54 2.06
CA ILE A 203 0.95 -16.41 1.93
C ILE A 203 -0.28 -16.63 2.81
N ASP A 204 -0.88 -17.83 2.81
CA ASP A 204 -2.04 -18.16 3.63
C ASP A 204 -1.75 -17.99 5.13
N ALA A 205 -0.55 -18.41 5.58
CA ALA A 205 -0.11 -18.23 6.95
C ALA A 205 0.06 -16.75 7.36
N ARG A 206 0.36 -15.85 6.41
CA ARG A 206 0.54 -14.41 6.64
C ARG A 206 -0.75 -13.60 6.44
N MET A 207 -1.70 -14.08 5.63
CA MET A 207 -2.90 -13.39 5.18
C MET A 207 -3.71 -12.74 6.31
N GLY A 208 -4.05 -13.50 7.36
CA GLY A 208 -4.87 -12.99 8.46
C GLY A 208 -4.21 -11.85 9.24
N ALA A 209 -2.89 -11.91 9.42
CA ALA A 209 -2.14 -10.87 10.12
C ALA A 209 -1.97 -9.61 9.24
N ALA A 210 -1.63 -9.79 7.96
CA ALA A 210 -1.51 -8.70 7.00
C ALA A 210 -2.83 -7.91 6.88
N MET A 211 -3.97 -8.60 6.65
CA MET A 211 -5.27 -7.96 6.50
C MET A 211 -5.77 -7.26 7.78
N ALA A 212 -5.46 -7.81 8.97
CA ALA A 212 -5.69 -7.11 10.24
C ALA A 212 -4.86 -5.82 10.34
N GLY A 213 -3.61 -5.85 9.85
CA GLY A 213 -2.75 -4.68 9.68
C GLY A 213 -3.36 -3.63 8.77
N VAL A 214 -3.80 -4.00 7.56
CA VAL A 214 -4.45 -3.08 6.60
C VAL A 214 -5.72 -2.46 7.22
N GLY A 215 -6.53 -3.27 7.91
CA GLY A 215 -7.70 -2.80 8.64
C GLY A 215 -7.35 -1.75 9.69
N LYS A 216 -6.29 -1.98 10.48
CA LYS A 216 -5.79 -1.00 11.45
C LYS A 216 -5.24 0.26 10.77
N SER A 217 -4.58 0.16 9.61
CA SER A 217 -4.11 1.33 8.86
C SER A 217 -5.26 2.28 8.50
N VAL A 218 -6.42 1.74 8.12
CA VAL A 218 -7.65 2.53 7.85
C VAL A 218 -8.19 3.20 9.12
N ASP A 219 -8.20 2.50 10.25
CA ASP A 219 -8.64 3.08 11.54
C ASP A 219 -7.71 4.21 12.00
N GLU A 220 -6.40 4.02 11.85
CA GLU A 220 -5.36 4.98 12.23
C GLU A 220 -5.43 6.26 11.37
N ILE A 221 -5.62 6.12 10.05
CA ILE A 221 -5.90 7.24 9.14
C ILE A 221 -7.14 8.01 9.61
N ARG A 222 -8.25 7.31 9.92
CA ARG A 222 -9.48 7.95 10.42
C ARG A 222 -9.26 8.70 11.73
N ALA A 223 -8.48 8.13 12.65
CA ALA A 223 -8.17 8.76 13.93
C ALA A 223 -7.30 10.01 13.79
N VAL A 224 -6.37 10.04 12.83
CA VAL A 224 -5.63 11.27 12.45
C VAL A 224 -6.58 12.34 11.92
N MET A 225 -7.41 11.99 10.94
CA MET A 225 -8.30 12.97 10.28
C MET A 225 -9.33 13.55 11.26
N ALA A 226 -9.91 12.71 12.14
CA ALA A 226 -10.78 13.17 13.21
C ALA A 226 -10.05 14.06 14.24
N GLY A 227 -8.80 13.72 14.60
CA GLY A 227 -7.95 14.55 15.45
C GLY A 227 -7.57 15.90 14.82
N ALA A 228 -7.50 15.96 13.48
CA ALA A 228 -7.34 17.19 12.70
C ALA A 228 -8.67 17.93 12.43
N GLY A 229 -9.78 17.49 13.03
CA GLY A 229 -11.08 18.17 12.97
C GLY A 229 -11.97 17.82 11.76
N TYR A 230 -11.62 16.82 10.96
CA TYR A 230 -12.43 16.40 9.80
C TYR A 230 -13.59 15.51 10.22
N ALA A 231 -14.77 15.77 9.66
CA ALA A 231 -15.87 14.81 9.66
C ALA A 231 -15.59 13.66 8.67
N ALA A 232 -16.19 12.49 8.91
CA ALA A 232 -16.01 11.31 8.06
C ALA A 232 -16.53 11.45 6.61
N GLY A 233 -17.25 12.54 6.30
CA GLY A 233 -17.69 12.89 4.95
C GLY A 233 -16.85 13.96 4.24
N ASP A 234 -15.89 14.59 4.92
CA ASP A 234 -15.08 15.68 4.33
C ASP A 234 -14.04 15.16 3.32
N TYR A 235 -13.65 13.90 3.46
CA TYR A 235 -12.63 13.19 2.70
C TYR A 235 -13.11 11.75 2.42
N ARG A 236 -12.51 11.09 1.43
CA ARG A 236 -12.69 9.64 1.20
C ARG A 236 -11.38 8.89 1.40
N ILE A 237 -11.50 7.64 1.84
CA ILE A 237 -10.41 6.66 1.77
C ILE A 237 -10.72 5.70 0.62
N VAL A 238 -9.71 5.44 -0.21
CA VAL A 238 -9.67 4.36 -1.20
C VAL A 238 -8.61 3.37 -0.72
N LEU A 239 -9.00 2.11 -0.52
CA LEU A 239 -8.06 1.00 -0.41
C LEU A 239 -7.92 0.35 -1.79
N GLN A 240 -6.71 0.06 -2.23
CA GLN A 240 -6.48 -0.62 -3.51
C GLN A 240 -5.67 -1.90 -3.37
N SER A 241 -5.84 -2.77 -4.35
CA SER A 241 -5.04 -3.99 -4.54
C SER A 241 -3.84 -3.73 -5.43
N TYR A 242 -3.07 -4.78 -5.69
CA TYR A 242 -1.89 -4.73 -6.54
C TYR A 242 -2.23 -5.21 -7.97
N PRO A 243 -1.60 -4.66 -9.01
CA PRO A 243 -1.63 -5.25 -10.34
C PRO A 243 -0.89 -6.59 -10.34
N SER A 244 -1.30 -7.52 -11.22
CA SER A 244 -0.44 -8.65 -11.55
C SER A 244 0.69 -8.18 -12.49
N PRO A 245 1.99 -8.41 -12.17
CA PRO A 245 3.12 -7.89 -12.95
C PRO A 245 3.58 -8.83 -14.08
N ILE A 246 3.11 -10.09 -14.05
CA ILE A 246 3.36 -11.14 -15.05
C ILE A 246 2.01 -11.69 -15.57
N PRO A 247 1.91 -12.11 -16.84
CA PRO A 247 0.68 -12.63 -17.42
C PRO A 247 0.58 -14.15 -17.19
N ARG A 248 -0.46 -14.81 -17.73
CA ARG A 248 -0.51 -16.29 -17.80
C ARG A 248 0.60 -16.86 -18.68
N SER A 249 0.99 -18.11 -18.43
CA SER A 249 1.90 -18.92 -19.26
C SER A 249 1.65 -18.75 -20.77
N SER A 250 0.41 -19.03 -21.18
CA SER A 250 -0.07 -18.94 -22.56
C SER A 250 0.03 -17.52 -23.15
N GLU A 251 -0.01 -16.49 -22.31
CA GLU A 251 0.07 -15.07 -22.65
C GLU A 251 1.51 -14.52 -22.61
N MET A 252 2.50 -15.31 -22.16
CA MET A 252 3.93 -14.96 -22.22
C MET A 252 4.51 -15.07 -23.63
N ARG A 253 5.40 -14.15 -23.99
CA ARG A 253 6.08 -14.04 -25.29
C ARG A 253 7.09 -15.17 -25.50
N TYR A 254 7.78 -15.57 -24.44
CA TYR A 254 8.81 -16.61 -24.42
C TYR A 254 8.23 -17.90 -23.81
N ALA A 255 8.48 -19.04 -24.46
CA ALA A 255 8.03 -20.35 -23.97
C ALA A 255 8.83 -20.80 -22.74
N GLU A 256 8.32 -21.80 -22.02
CA GLU A 256 9.02 -22.53 -20.97
C GLU A 256 10.09 -23.46 -21.56
N SER A 257 11.09 -22.88 -22.22
CA SER A 257 12.16 -23.64 -22.87
C SER A 257 13.42 -22.78 -23.07
N GLY A 258 14.55 -23.24 -22.55
CA GLY A 258 15.79 -22.47 -22.58
C GLY A 258 15.75 -21.26 -21.63
N TRP A 259 16.52 -20.22 -21.97
CA TRP A 259 16.83 -19.12 -21.05
C TRP A 259 16.22 -17.77 -21.42
N ASP A 260 15.50 -17.65 -22.55
CA ASP A 260 14.93 -16.38 -23.04
C ASP A 260 14.10 -15.62 -21.98
N ARG A 261 13.36 -16.34 -21.11
CA ARG A 261 12.65 -15.76 -19.97
C ARG A 261 13.56 -15.05 -18.97
N ALA A 262 14.75 -15.58 -18.72
CA ALA A 262 15.76 -14.99 -17.85
C ALA A 262 16.62 -13.95 -18.57
N ASP A 263 17.27 -14.35 -19.66
CA ASP A 263 18.37 -13.62 -20.30
C ASP A 263 17.90 -12.39 -21.10
N ILE A 264 16.68 -12.43 -21.62
CA ILE A 264 16.10 -11.39 -22.48
C ILE A 264 14.85 -10.77 -21.84
N GLY A 265 13.94 -11.61 -21.34
CA GLY A 265 12.64 -11.18 -20.85
C GLY A 265 12.62 -10.58 -19.45
N GLY A 266 13.52 -11.00 -18.55
CA GLY A 266 13.46 -10.67 -17.13
C GLY A 266 12.14 -11.15 -16.46
N CYS A 267 11.64 -12.30 -16.90
CA CYS A 267 10.49 -13.02 -16.34
C CYS A 267 10.80 -14.51 -16.05
N PRO A 268 11.88 -14.86 -15.31
CA PRO A 268 12.23 -16.24 -14.99
C PRO A 268 11.23 -16.85 -13.99
N PHE A 269 10.11 -17.33 -14.53
CA PHE A 269 9.03 -18.03 -13.83
C PHE A 269 8.57 -19.21 -14.69
N TRP A 270 8.24 -20.34 -14.04
CA TRP A 270 7.63 -21.48 -14.72
C TRP A 270 6.15 -21.18 -15.04
N ASP A 271 5.58 -21.91 -16.00
CA ASP A 271 4.21 -21.71 -16.47
C ASP A 271 3.20 -21.86 -15.34
N GLY A 272 3.34 -22.91 -14.53
CA GLY A 272 2.54 -23.13 -13.33
C GLY A 272 2.69 -22.06 -12.24
N ASP A 273 3.86 -21.42 -12.13
CA ASP A 273 4.06 -20.31 -11.18
C ASP A 273 3.43 -19.01 -11.69
N ALA A 274 3.54 -18.74 -13.00
CA ALA A 274 2.91 -17.58 -13.64
C ALA A 274 1.37 -17.69 -13.61
N ASP A 275 0.82 -18.87 -13.91
CA ASP A 275 -0.62 -19.12 -13.86
C ASP A 275 -1.15 -19.10 -12.41
N TRP A 276 -0.44 -19.70 -11.45
CA TRP A 276 -0.76 -19.56 -10.02
C TRP A 276 -0.76 -18.09 -9.58
N ALA A 277 0.26 -17.32 -9.97
CA ALA A 277 0.36 -15.91 -9.62
C ALA A 277 -0.80 -15.09 -10.19
N ARG A 278 -1.18 -15.35 -11.45
CA ARG A 278 -2.18 -14.56 -12.19
C ARG A 278 -3.63 -14.92 -11.83
N ASP A 279 -3.93 -16.20 -11.61
CA ASP A 279 -5.30 -16.72 -11.41
C ASP A 279 -5.63 -17.20 -9.99
N SER A 280 -4.63 -17.41 -9.11
CA SER A 280 -4.85 -17.77 -7.70
C SER A 280 -4.38 -16.68 -6.73
N MET A 281 -3.07 -16.41 -6.66
CA MET A 281 -2.47 -15.55 -5.63
C MET A 281 -2.98 -14.10 -5.68
N VAL A 282 -2.81 -13.41 -6.82
CA VAL A 282 -3.20 -11.98 -6.92
C VAL A 282 -4.72 -11.81 -6.77
N PRO A 283 -5.58 -12.68 -7.33
CA PRO A 283 -7.00 -12.71 -7.00
C PRO A 283 -7.30 -12.84 -5.50
N GLN A 284 -6.72 -13.84 -4.83
CA GLN A 284 -6.92 -14.07 -3.39
C GLN A 284 -6.56 -12.84 -2.54
N ILE A 285 -5.42 -12.21 -2.82
CA ILE A 285 -4.96 -10.99 -2.12
C ILE A 285 -5.92 -9.82 -2.39
N SER A 286 -6.37 -9.63 -3.64
CA SER A 286 -7.32 -8.56 -3.98
C SER A 286 -8.69 -8.75 -3.33
N ASP A 287 -9.19 -10.00 -3.25
CA ASP A 287 -10.46 -10.32 -2.59
C ASP A 287 -10.37 -10.19 -1.06
N ALA A 288 -9.22 -10.51 -0.45
CA ALA A 288 -8.97 -10.25 0.96
C ALA A 288 -8.95 -8.75 1.28
N LEU A 289 -8.27 -7.93 0.46
CA LEU A 289 -8.22 -6.47 0.61
C LEU A 289 -9.61 -5.82 0.40
N ALA A 290 -10.41 -6.31 -0.55
CA ALA A 290 -11.80 -5.87 -0.70
C ALA A 290 -12.68 -6.24 0.50
N GLY A 291 -12.44 -7.41 1.11
CA GLY A 291 -13.04 -7.79 2.39
C GLY A 291 -12.73 -6.78 3.50
N VAL A 292 -11.48 -6.32 3.60
CA VAL A 292 -11.08 -5.24 4.52
C VAL A 292 -11.77 -3.91 4.17
N ALA A 293 -11.82 -3.53 2.89
CA ALA A 293 -12.45 -2.29 2.44
C ALA A 293 -13.95 -2.25 2.83
N SER A 294 -14.68 -3.32 2.52
CA SER A 294 -16.09 -3.51 2.88
C SER A 294 -16.28 -3.50 4.41
N ALA A 295 -15.48 -4.28 5.16
CA ALA A 295 -15.57 -4.33 6.62
C ALA A 295 -15.25 -2.99 7.31
N LYS A 296 -14.50 -2.10 6.64
CA LYS A 296 -14.24 -0.74 7.10
C LYS A 296 -15.17 0.31 6.52
N GLY A 297 -15.97 0.02 5.50
CA GLY A 297 -16.75 1.03 4.79
C GLY A 297 -15.87 2.10 4.16
N VAL A 298 -14.89 1.68 3.36
CA VAL A 298 -14.08 2.54 2.48
C VAL A 298 -14.19 2.01 1.05
N GLN A 299 -13.98 2.86 0.03
CA GLN A 299 -14.08 2.40 -1.35
C GLN A 299 -12.90 1.50 -1.71
N PHE A 300 -13.15 0.48 -2.52
CA PHE A 300 -12.13 -0.41 -3.06
C PHE A 300 -11.85 -0.16 -4.54
N MET A 301 -10.57 -0.20 -4.90
CA MET A 301 -10.11 -0.24 -6.29
C MET A 301 -9.41 -1.57 -6.58
N ASP A 302 -10.02 -2.39 -7.43
CA ASP A 302 -9.42 -3.63 -7.92
C ASP A 302 -8.46 -3.32 -9.07
N LEU A 303 -7.19 -3.67 -8.90
CA LEU A 303 -6.14 -3.40 -9.87
C LEU A 303 -5.60 -4.70 -10.50
N ARG A 304 -6.09 -5.89 -10.10
CA ARG A 304 -5.53 -7.19 -10.51
C ARG A 304 -5.35 -7.35 -12.03
N ASP A 305 -6.27 -6.78 -12.81
CA ASP A 305 -6.30 -6.85 -14.28
C ASP A 305 -5.84 -5.58 -15.00
N MET A 306 -5.40 -4.53 -14.28
CA MET A 306 -5.11 -3.23 -14.92
C MET A 306 -3.97 -3.32 -15.94
N LEU A 307 -3.06 -4.28 -15.78
CA LEU A 307 -1.92 -4.52 -16.67
C LEU A 307 -2.17 -5.62 -17.73
N GLN A 308 -3.39 -6.16 -17.89
CA GLN A 308 -3.64 -7.25 -18.84
C GLN A 308 -3.13 -6.94 -20.27
N GLY A 309 -2.26 -7.79 -20.80
CA GLY A 309 -1.58 -7.61 -22.09
C GLY A 309 -0.42 -6.61 -22.06
N ARG A 310 -0.02 -6.12 -20.88
CA ARG A 310 1.05 -5.13 -20.61
C ARG A 310 2.04 -5.60 -19.54
N GLU A 311 1.82 -6.77 -18.96
CA GLU A 311 2.70 -7.40 -17.99
C GLU A 311 4.10 -7.65 -18.58
N VAL A 312 5.09 -7.93 -17.72
CA VAL A 312 6.44 -8.30 -18.16
C VAL A 312 6.35 -9.57 -19.01
N CYS A 313 7.04 -9.58 -20.16
CA CYS A 313 6.96 -10.64 -21.15
C CYS A 313 5.57 -10.88 -21.78
N ALA A 314 4.56 -10.03 -21.61
CA ALA A 314 3.26 -10.23 -22.27
C ALA A 314 3.37 -10.18 -23.80
N ARG A 315 2.64 -11.05 -24.51
CA ARG A 315 2.50 -11.04 -25.99
C ARG A 315 1.90 -9.74 -26.53
N GLY A 316 1.12 -9.00 -25.72
CA GLY A 316 0.56 -7.69 -26.05
C GLY A 316 1.52 -6.50 -25.87
N ALA A 317 2.77 -6.78 -25.49
CA ALA A 317 3.82 -5.80 -25.26
C ALA A 317 5.15 -6.24 -25.87
N ALA A 318 6.14 -5.36 -25.85
CA ALA A 318 7.49 -5.58 -26.35
C ALA A 318 8.55 -4.87 -25.48
N LEU A 319 9.79 -5.36 -25.55
CA LEU A 319 10.96 -4.62 -25.10
C LEU A 319 11.26 -3.46 -26.05
N ALA A 320 11.78 -2.36 -25.51
CA ALA A 320 12.27 -1.24 -26.31
C ALA A 320 13.65 -1.56 -26.90
N THR A 321 13.89 -1.08 -28.12
CA THR A 321 15.18 -1.18 -28.83
C THR A 321 15.51 0.15 -29.52
N ALA A 322 16.73 0.29 -30.05
CA ALA A 322 17.11 1.48 -30.82
C ALA A 322 16.25 1.74 -32.07
N ALA A 323 15.59 0.70 -32.62
CA ALA A 323 14.68 0.80 -33.77
C ALA A 323 13.20 0.93 -33.35
N ALA A 324 12.85 0.49 -32.15
CA ALA A 324 11.51 0.56 -31.58
C ALA A 324 11.60 1.16 -30.16
N PRO A 325 11.69 2.50 -30.03
CA PRO A 325 11.85 3.17 -28.74
C PRO A 325 10.60 3.02 -27.84
N PRO A 326 10.72 3.31 -26.53
CA PRO A 326 9.62 3.19 -25.59
C PRO A 326 8.33 3.89 -25.99
N SER A 327 7.19 3.24 -25.77
CA SER A 327 5.87 3.81 -26.00
C SER A 327 4.84 3.22 -25.05
N ALA A 328 3.98 4.07 -24.49
CA ALA A 328 2.85 3.65 -23.65
C ALA A 328 1.89 2.67 -24.35
N THR A 329 1.92 2.60 -25.69
CA THR A 329 1.04 1.74 -26.50
C THR A 329 1.63 0.37 -26.85
N THR A 330 2.94 0.14 -26.63
CA THR A 330 3.63 -1.11 -27.01
C THR A 330 4.61 -1.64 -25.98
N SER A 331 5.17 -0.80 -25.11
CA SER A 331 6.06 -1.23 -24.04
C SER A 331 5.31 -1.96 -22.92
N GLU A 332 6.04 -2.81 -22.20
CA GLU A 332 5.62 -3.41 -20.94
C GLU A 332 5.41 -2.31 -19.86
N TRP A 333 4.45 -2.49 -18.97
CA TRP A 333 4.03 -1.49 -17.97
C TRP A 333 4.48 -1.83 -16.53
N ALA A 334 4.96 -3.04 -16.28
CA ALA A 334 5.72 -3.37 -15.07
C ALA A 334 7.23 -3.45 -15.40
N ARG A 335 8.09 -3.27 -14.39
CA ARG A 335 9.55 -3.45 -14.52
C ARG A 335 9.89 -4.94 -14.47
N PHE A 336 10.78 -5.40 -15.34
CA PHE A 336 11.23 -6.81 -15.31
C PHE A 336 12.01 -7.16 -14.02
N VAL A 337 12.27 -8.44 -13.79
CA VAL A 337 13.13 -8.90 -12.70
C VAL A 337 14.57 -8.47 -12.98
N ASP A 338 15.10 -7.52 -12.21
CA ASP A 338 16.46 -6.98 -12.40
C ASP A 338 17.54 -7.82 -11.67
N ALA A 339 17.33 -9.13 -11.63
CA ALA A 339 18.17 -10.10 -10.92
C ALA A 339 18.18 -11.45 -11.65
N GLY A 340 19.36 -12.03 -11.85
CA GLY A 340 19.52 -13.32 -12.50
C GLY A 340 20.79 -13.38 -13.36
N LEU A 341 20.69 -14.06 -14.50
CA LEU A 341 21.79 -14.23 -15.47
C LEU A 341 21.98 -12.99 -16.37
N SER A 342 20.91 -12.24 -16.63
CA SER A 342 20.95 -10.93 -17.29
C SER A 342 21.71 -9.90 -16.43
N ALA A 343 22.57 -9.09 -17.03
CA ALA A 343 23.28 -8.03 -16.30
C ALA A 343 22.30 -6.96 -15.78
N SER A 344 22.32 -6.71 -14.47
CA SER A 344 21.40 -5.78 -13.78
C SER A 344 21.38 -4.38 -14.40
N GLN A 345 20.17 -3.84 -14.52
CA GLN A 345 19.84 -2.55 -15.06
C GLN A 345 19.01 -1.75 -14.04
N GLY A 346 19.60 -1.32 -12.93
CA GLY A 346 18.92 -0.45 -11.97
C GLY A 346 19.26 -0.78 -10.53
N THR A 347 18.24 -0.79 -9.68
CA THR A 347 18.27 -1.44 -8.38
C THR A 347 17.31 -2.63 -8.40
N THR A 348 17.70 -3.76 -7.80
CA THR A 348 16.86 -4.98 -7.73
C THR A 348 15.49 -4.72 -7.10
N GLN A 349 15.42 -3.75 -6.19
CA GLN A 349 14.21 -3.24 -5.54
C GLN A 349 13.14 -2.75 -6.56
N GLU A 350 13.53 -2.23 -7.73
CA GLU A 350 12.59 -1.78 -8.77
C GLU A 350 11.86 -2.94 -9.48
N SER A 351 12.26 -4.21 -9.26
CA SER A 351 11.71 -5.38 -9.96
C SER A 351 10.21 -5.57 -9.72
N MET A 352 9.48 -5.99 -10.76
CA MET A 352 8.02 -6.25 -10.77
C MET A 352 7.11 -5.05 -10.46
N HIS A 353 7.65 -3.89 -10.09
CA HIS A 353 6.84 -2.71 -9.75
C HIS A 353 6.25 -2.00 -10.99
N PRO A 354 5.16 -1.22 -10.83
CA PRO A 354 4.49 -0.54 -11.93
C PRO A 354 5.35 0.64 -12.41
N ASN A 355 5.77 0.59 -13.68
CA ASN A 355 6.70 1.55 -14.27
C ASN A 355 6.01 2.87 -14.70
N LEU A 356 6.72 3.80 -15.37
CA LEU A 356 6.17 5.09 -15.85
C LEU A 356 4.76 4.95 -16.46
N TYR A 357 4.55 3.96 -17.34
CA TYR A 357 3.30 3.81 -18.06
C TYR A 357 2.18 3.28 -17.16
N ALA A 358 2.48 2.37 -16.23
CA ALA A 358 1.52 1.96 -15.21
C ALA A 358 1.22 3.06 -14.20
N GLN A 359 2.19 3.88 -13.78
CA GLN A 359 1.96 4.98 -12.82
C GLN A 359 1.08 6.08 -13.42
N LEU A 360 1.22 6.36 -14.72
CA LEU A 360 0.28 7.19 -15.48
C LEU A 360 -1.11 6.54 -15.58
N ALA A 361 -1.19 5.22 -15.80
CA ALA A 361 -2.45 4.48 -15.83
C ALA A 361 -3.16 4.45 -14.45
N LEU A 362 -2.42 4.27 -13.36
CA LEU A 362 -2.90 4.40 -11.98
C LEU A 362 -3.47 5.80 -11.74
N GLY A 363 -2.74 6.85 -12.13
CA GLY A 363 -3.23 8.24 -12.02
C GLY A 363 -4.55 8.48 -12.80
N ARG A 364 -4.75 7.79 -13.92
CA ARG A 364 -6.04 7.77 -14.63
C ARG A 364 -7.11 6.97 -13.88
N CYS A 365 -6.80 5.79 -13.36
CA CYS A 365 -7.71 5.00 -12.52
C CYS A 365 -8.23 5.83 -11.33
N LEU A 366 -7.32 6.48 -10.60
CA LEU A 366 -7.64 7.35 -9.48
C LEU A 366 -8.49 8.56 -9.90
N THR A 367 -8.17 9.18 -11.03
CA THR A 367 -8.98 10.29 -11.58
C THR A 367 -10.41 9.85 -11.93
N LEU A 368 -10.58 8.63 -12.48
CA LEU A 368 -11.90 8.07 -12.78
C LEU A 368 -12.67 7.69 -11.50
N LEU A 369 -11.99 7.10 -10.51
CA LEU A 369 -12.58 6.70 -9.24
C LEU A 369 -12.96 7.90 -8.37
N TYR A 370 -12.19 8.99 -8.44
CA TYR A 370 -12.55 10.23 -7.78
C TYR A 370 -13.89 10.80 -8.31
N ALA A 371 -14.21 10.58 -9.59
CA ALA A 371 -15.52 10.91 -10.16
C ALA A 371 -16.65 9.91 -9.79
N ARG A 372 -16.37 8.90 -8.96
CA ARG A 372 -17.34 7.92 -8.41
C ARG A 372 -17.39 8.04 -6.89
N THR A 373 -18.37 8.78 -6.36
CA THR A 373 -18.51 9.05 -4.92
C THR A 373 -18.83 7.83 -4.06
N SER A 374 -19.27 6.72 -4.66
CA SER A 374 -19.58 5.46 -3.99
C SER A 374 -19.45 4.26 -4.94
N GLY A 375 -19.43 3.06 -4.36
CA GLY A 375 -19.21 1.80 -5.06
C GLY A 375 -17.74 1.43 -5.17
N ASP A 376 -17.50 0.15 -5.42
CA ASP A 376 -16.19 -0.46 -5.64
C ASP A 376 -16.03 -0.80 -7.13
N TYR A 377 -14.82 -0.63 -7.65
CA TYR A 377 -14.58 -0.69 -9.09
C TYR A 377 -13.28 -1.43 -9.42
N ALA A 378 -13.30 -2.21 -10.50
CA ALA A 378 -12.07 -2.70 -11.11
C ALA A 378 -11.57 -1.71 -12.17
N CYS A 379 -10.29 -1.33 -12.12
CA CYS A 379 -9.66 -0.56 -13.19
C CYS A 379 -9.02 -1.49 -14.21
N ARG A 380 -9.30 -1.26 -15.49
CA ARG A 380 -8.84 -2.10 -16.61
C ARG A 380 -8.31 -1.24 -17.75
N ASN A 381 -7.30 -1.75 -18.45
CA ASN A 381 -6.80 -1.10 -19.67
C ASN A 381 -7.62 -1.51 -20.90
N THR A 382 -7.49 -0.72 -21.96
CA THR A 382 -7.92 -1.10 -23.31
C THR A 382 -6.68 -1.53 -24.10
N ALA A 383 -6.70 -2.75 -24.66
CA ALA A 383 -5.58 -3.30 -25.41
C ALA A 383 -5.09 -2.34 -26.51
N GLY A 384 -3.77 -2.20 -26.66
CA GLY A 384 -3.14 -1.30 -27.63
C GLY A 384 -3.20 0.20 -27.28
N ARG A 385 -3.91 0.61 -26.22
CA ARG A 385 -3.98 2.02 -25.77
C ARG A 385 -2.92 2.34 -24.73
N ASP A 386 -2.76 3.63 -24.47
CA ASP A 386 -1.98 4.22 -23.40
C ASP A 386 -2.82 4.37 -22.11
N ALA A 387 -2.32 5.13 -21.13
CA ALA A 387 -3.06 5.49 -19.91
C ALA A 387 -4.40 6.20 -20.19
N GLY A 388 -4.58 6.85 -21.36
CA GLY A 388 -5.88 7.41 -21.76
C GLY A 388 -6.96 6.35 -22.02
N GLY A 389 -6.55 5.10 -22.26
CA GLY A 389 -7.43 3.94 -22.48
C GLY A 389 -7.85 3.20 -21.21
N MET A 390 -7.51 3.67 -20.00
CA MET A 390 -8.02 3.07 -18.76
C MET A 390 -9.51 3.40 -18.55
N TYR A 391 -10.27 2.42 -18.06
CA TYR A 391 -11.66 2.54 -17.67
C TYR A 391 -11.96 1.80 -16.36
N LEU A 392 -13.11 2.10 -15.76
CA LEU A 392 -13.63 1.39 -14.59
C LEU A 392 -14.82 0.51 -14.98
N THR A 393 -14.87 -0.71 -14.48
CA THR A 393 -16.12 -1.49 -14.34
C THR A 393 -16.55 -1.50 -12.88
N ALA A 394 -17.82 -1.79 -12.60
CA ALA A 394 -18.17 -2.28 -11.26
C ALA A 394 -17.34 -3.53 -10.94
N ARG A 395 -17.12 -3.78 -9.65
CA ARG A 395 -16.50 -4.99 -9.11
C ARG A 395 -17.55 -6.05 -8.77
#